data_AF-A0A6P8RK25-F1
#
_entry.id   AF-A0A6P8RK25-F1
#
_cell.length_a   1.000
_cell.length_b   1.000
_cell.length_c   1.000
_cell.angle_alpha   90.00
_cell.angle_beta   90.00
_cell.angle_gamma   90.00
#
_symmetry.space_group_name_H-M   'P 1'
#
loop_
_entity.id
_entity.type
_entity.pdbx_description
1 polymer ?
#
loop_
_entity_poly.entity_id
_entity_poly.type
_entity_poly.pdbx_seq_one_letter_code
_entity_poly.pdbx_strand_id
1 'polypeptide(L)'
;MMEKFLQQSMDAEQKFYKYEEQRLKIEDKRREAEHARELQMLQMLGQMLAGISSAVSQRSHSRACSPPQRANRQSFGETINYNPVDRAFSPPIGISFFIQRSFSFRSTHSLKDMENIFRLVRNVIPPLTAKKHKGQDGRIGIVGGCQEYTGAPYFAAISALKVGADLSHVFCTKDAAAAIKSYSPELIVHPVLDIPNAVNEVEKWLPRLHTVVLGPGLGRDEVILEHAKGIIERTRAKGIPIIIDADGLWLIAQHPSIIQGYQGAILTPNLMEFSRLYEAVLRDPVDSDDHHGCVLRLSQALGNLTIVQKGERDLISDGQKVFVCSHEGSNRRCGGQGDLLSGSLGVLSHWAFLAGSEKTNGLNPFLVAAFGACSLTRQCNNQAFQKYGRSMTTKDMITEIGTAFNKLFEHEVKATN
;
A
#
# COMPACT_ATOMS: atom_id res chain seq x y z
N MET A 1 -44.13 -23.28 -39.37
CA MET A 1 -43.40 -23.41 -38.08
C MET A 1 -42.19 -22.48 -38.06
N MET A 2 -41.33 -22.50 -39.10
CA MET A 2 -40.18 -21.59 -39.24
C MET A 2 -40.55 -20.09 -39.23
N GLU A 3 -41.60 -19.67 -39.94
CA GLU A 3 -42.04 -18.26 -39.94
C GLU A 3 -42.48 -17.75 -38.57
N LYS A 4 -43.14 -18.60 -37.76
CA LYS A 4 -43.52 -18.24 -36.39
C LYS A 4 -42.30 -18.06 -35.49
N PHE A 5 -41.24 -18.84 -35.70
CA PHE A 5 -39.99 -18.72 -34.95
C PHE A 5 -39.24 -17.44 -35.33
N LEU A 6 -39.18 -17.10 -36.62
CA LEU A 6 -38.58 -15.85 -37.09
C LEU A 6 -39.32 -14.62 -36.55
N GLN A 7 -40.66 -14.65 -36.55
CA GLN A 7 -41.46 -13.56 -35.99
C GLN A 7 -41.23 -13.40 -34.47
N GLN A 8 -41.15 -14.50 -33.72
CA GLN A 8 -40.85 -14.46 -32.28
C GLN A 8 -39.44 -13.92 -32.00
N SER A 9 -38.46 -14.26 -32.84
CA SER A 9 -37.09 -13.74 -32.72
C SER A 9 -37.05 -12.23 -32.97
N MET A 10 -37.73 -11.75 -34.02
CA MET A 10 -37.82 -10.32 -34.35
C MET A 10 -38.51 -9.53 -33.23
N ASP A 11 -39.60 -10.07 -32.66
CA ASP A 11 -40.32 -9.42 -31.57
C ASP A 11 -39.49 -9.37 -30.28
N ALA A 12 -38.69 -10.40 -30.01
CA ALA A 12 -37.78 -10.43 -28.86
C ALA A 12 -36.65 -9.41 -29.01
N GLU A 13 -36.08 -9.29 -30.20
CA GLU A 13 -35.02 -8.32 -30.52
C GLU A 13 -35.54 -6.88 -30.42
N GLN A 14 -36.73 -6.59 -30.95
CA GLN A 14 -37.35 -5.27 -30.81
C GLN A 14 -37.65 -4.90 -29.34
N LYS A 15 -38.06 -5.87 -28.51
CA LYS A 15 -38.27 -5.65 -27.07
C LYS A 15 -36.95 -5.36 -26.37
N PHE A 16 -35.88 -6.07 -26.73
CA PHE A 16 -34.54 -5.83 -26.19
C PHE A 16 -34.05 -4.42 -26.50
N TYR A 17 -34.15 -3.96 -27.75
CA TYR A 17 -33.75 -2.60 -28.14
C TYR A 17 -34.56 -1.52 -27.41
N LYS A 18 -35.88 -1.68 -27.29
CA LYS A 18 -36.71 -0.73 -26.53
C LYS A 18 -36.34 -0.67 -25.05
N TYR A 19 -35.98 -1.79 -24.45
CA TYR A 19 -35.55 -1.86 -23.06
C TYR A 19 -34.18 -1.18 -22.86
N GLU A 20 -33.20 -1.44 -23.73
CA GLU A 20 -31.89 -0.78 -23.69
C GLU A 20 -32.02 0.74 -23.89
N GLU A 21 -32.87 1.20 -24.81
CA GLU A 21 -33.11 2.63 -25.03
C GLU A 21 -33.72 3.31 -23.79
N GLN A 22 -34.64 2.64 -23.08
CA GLN A 22 -35.19 3.13 -21.82
C GLN A 22 -34.13 3.16 -20.72
N ARG A 23 -33.28 2.14 -20.64
CA ARG A 23 -32.18 2.06 -19.66
C ARG A 23 -31.18 3.21 -19.86
N LEU A 24 -30.76 3.46 -21.10
CA LEU A 24 -29.87 4.57 -21.46
C LEU A 24 -30.48 5.93 -21.11
N LYS A 25 -31.77 6.15 -21.39
CA LYS A 25 -32.47 7.40 -21.01
C LYS A 25 -32.52 7.61 -19.49
N ILE A 26 -32.67 6.54 -18.70
CA ILE A 26 -32.65 6.63 -17.23
C ILE A 26 -31.23 6.97 -16.75
N GLU A 27 -30.21 6.36 -17.35
CA GLU A 27 -28.80 6.56 -17.01
C GLU A 27 -28.31 7.97 -17.39
N ASP A 28 -28.77 8.53 -18.51
CA ASP A 28 -28.51 9.93 -18.90
C ASP A 28 -29.19 10.91 -17.93
N LYS A 29 -30.46 10.70 -17.58
CA LYS A 29 -31.15 11.53 -16.57
C LYS A 29 -30.46 11.49 -15.21
N ARG A 30 -29.91 10.33 -14.82
CA ARG A 30 -29.15 10.19 -13.58
C ARG A 30 -27.84 11.01 -13.63
N ARG A 31 -27.11 10.94 -14.75
CA ARG A 31 -25.89 11.73 -14.98
C ARG A 31 -26.18 13.23 -14.98
N GLU A 32 -27.25 13.67 -15.62
CA GLU A 32 -27.69 15.07 -15.58
C GLU A 32 -28.01 15.53 -14.14
N ALA A 33 -28.70 14.69 -13.35
CA ALA A 33 -29.02 14.99 -11.95
C ALA A 33 -27.78 15.01 -11.03
N GLU A 34 -26.79 14.16 -11.30
CA GLU A 34 -25.49 14.20 -10.60
C GLU A 34 -24.72 15.47 -10.97
N HIS A 35 -24.66 15.82 -12.25
CA HIS A 35 -23.96 17.03 -12.70
C HIS A 35 -24.61 18.33 -12.19
N ALA A 36 -25.95 18.37 -12.14
CA ALA A 36 -26.68 19.49 -11.54
C ALA A 36 -26.36 19.66 -10.03
N ARG A 37 -26.22 18.55 -9.30
CA ARG A 37 -25.83 18.57 -7.88
C ARG A 37 -24.40 19.07 -7.67
N GLU A 38 -23.47 18.66 -8.54
CA GLU A 38 -22.09 19.16 -8.51
C GLU A 38 -22.02 20.67 -8.77
N LEU A 39 -22.74 21.16 -9.78
CA LEU A 39 -22.86 22.59 -10.08
C LEU A 39 -23.44 23.37 -8.91
N GLN A 40 -24.48 22.84 -8.25
CA GLN A 40 -25.08 23.46 -7.07
C GLN A 40 -24.08 23.52 -5.89
N MET A 41 -23.31 22.45 -5.65
CA MET A 41 -22.27 22.45 -4.63
C MET A 41 -21.16 23.45 -4.94
N LEU A 42 -20.72 23.55 -6.19
CA LEU A 42 -19.72 24.53 -6.61
C LEU A 42 -20.23 25.97 -6.44
N GLN A 43 -21.51 26.22 -6.72
CA GLN A 43 -22.12 27.53 -6.52
C GLN A 43 -22.23 27.89 -5.02
N MET A 44 -22.61 26.93 -4.16
CA MET A 44 -22.59 27.12 -2.70
C MET A 44 -21.18 27.39 -2.17
N LEU A 45 -20.18 26.68 -2.68
CA LEU A 45 -18.77 26.90 -2.32
C LEU A 45 -18.31 28.30 -2.74
N GLY A 46 -18.68 28.73 -3.95
CA GLY A 46 -18.40 30.07 -4.45
C GLY A 46 -19.03 31.17 -3.60
N GLN A 47 -20.27 30.99 -3.14
CA GLN A 47 -20.95 31.92 -2.23
C GLN A 47 -20.29 31.97 -0.85
N MET A 48 -19.87 30.81 -0.30
CA MET A 48 -19.13 30.76 0.96
C MET A 48 -17.79 31.49 0.86
N LEU A 49 -17.04 31.31 -0.24
CA LEU A 49 -15.78 32.01 -0.46
C LEU A 49 -15.97 33.51 -0.68
N ALA A 50 -17.05 33.93 -1.37
CA ALA A 50 -17.39 35.35 -1.53
C ALA A 50 -17.82 36.01 -0.20
N GLY A 51 -18.51 35.28 0.69
CA GLY A 51 -18.89 35.74 2.03
C GLY A 51 -17.72 35.94 2.98
N ILE A 52 -16.61 35.20 2.77
CA ILE A 52 -15.37 35.40 3.54
C ILE A 52 -14.67 36.71 3.11
N SER A 53 -14.78 37.10 1.84
CA SER A 53 -14.19 38.34 1.31
C SER A 53 -14.90 39.61 1.83
N SER A 54 -16.21 39.55 2.09
CA SER A 54 -16.96 40.69 2.64
C SER A 54 -16.76 40.89 4.15
N ALA A 55 -16.44 39.84 4.90
CA ALA A 55 -16.15 39.93 6.34
C ALA A 55 -14.78 40.58 6.64
N VAL A 56 -13.84 40.54 5.71
CA VAL A 56 -12.51 41.17 5.85
C VAL A 56 -12.57 42.69 5.58
N SER A 57 -13.55 43.18 4.82
CA SER A 57 -13.67 44.60 4.47
C SER A 57 -14.41 45.46 5.52
N GLN A 58 -15.07 44.85 6.51
CA GLN A 58 -15.80 45.58 7.56
C GLN A 58 -15.02 45.80 8.88
N ARG A 59 -13.72 45.47 8.94
CA ARG A 59 -12.88 45.65 10.14
C ARG A 59 -11.90 46.83 10.09
N SER A 60 -12.13 47.80 9.23
CA SER A 60 -11.41 49.09 9.26
C SER A 60 -12.38 50.25 9.48
N HIS A 61 -12.64 50.60 10.74
CA HIS A 61 -12.69 51.98 11.26
C HIS A 61 -13.17 52.04 12.72
N SER A 62 -12.26 52.38 13.64
CA SER A 62 -12.48 53.24 14.84
C SER A 62 -11.14 53.37 15.57
N ARG A 63 -10.45 54.52 15.58
CA ARG A 63 -10.55 55.71 16.46
C ARG A 63 -9.26 56.52 16.18
N ALA A 64 -9.06 57.83 16.39
CA ALA A 64 -9.79 58.98 16.92
C ALA A 64 -9.03 60.27 16.52
N CYS A 65 -9.64 61.44 16.73
CA CYS A 65 -9.17 62.78 16.32
C CYS A 65 -8.72 63.64 17.56
N SER A 66 -7.45 64.10 17.55
CA SER A 66 -6.83 65.40 17.95
C SER A 66 -7.01 66.06 19.36
N PRO A 67 -6.26 67.14 19.74
CA PRO A 67 -4.91 67.19 20.38
C PRO A 67 -4.89 68.17 21.63
N PRO A 68 -3.79 68.79 22.20
CA PRO A 68 -2.72 69.60 21.55
C PRO A 68 -1.26 69.62 22.15
N GLN A 69 -0.30 70.09 21.31
CA GLN A 69 0.97 70.86 21.57
C GLN A 69 2.08 70.25 22.48
N ARG A 70 3.40 70.35 22.26
CA ARG A 70 4.28 71.33 21.56
C ARG A 70 5.70 70.70 21.41
N ALA A 71 6.44 71.09 20.36
CA ALA A 71 7.92 71.14 20.11
C ALA A 71 8.91 70.34 21.01
N ASN A 72 9.99 69.72 20.50
CA ASN A 72 11.04 70.28 19.65
C ASN A 72 12.08 69.20 19.24
N ARG A 73 12.64 69.34 18.03
CA ARG A 73 14.03 69.07 17.55
C ARG A 73 14.87 67.85 18.03
N GLN A 74 15.24 67.04 17.03
CA GLN A 74 16.60 66.74 16.53
C GLN A 74 17.75 66.31 17.48
N SER A 75 18.46 65.28 16.98
CA SER A 75 19.93 65.14 16.84
C SER A 75 20.71 64.32 17.88
N PHE A 76 21.42 63.29 17.33
CA PHE A 76 22.68 62.65 17.76
C PHE A 76 22.65 61.96 19.13
N GLY A 77 23.14 60.73 19.30
CA GLY A 77 24.42 60.18 18.87
C GLY A 77 25.10 59.66 20.14
N GLU A 78 25.85 58.56 20.00
CA GLU A 78 26.77 57.98 21.00
C GLU A 78 26.20 57.00 22.05
N THR A 79 26.36 55.71 21.70
CA THR A 79 27.24 54.74 22.39
C THR A 79 27.66 55.06 23.84
N ILE A 80 27.38 54.14 24.78
CA ILE A 80 28.38 53.30 25.45
C ILE A 80 27.72 52.40 26.52
N ASN A 81 28.14 51.14 26.49
CA ASN A 81 27.92 50.06 27.45
C ASN A 81 28.10 50.43 28.92
N TYR A 82 27.31 49.79 29.80
CA TYR A 82 27.81 49.22 31.06
C TYR A 82 26.91 48.05 31.50
N ASN A 83 27.44 46.83 31.41
CA ASN A 83 27.15 45.72 32.34
C ASN A 83 28.23 45.76 33.45
N PRO A 84 28.21 44.90 34.49
CA PRO A 84 27.15 44.10 35.13
C PRO A 84 27.03 44.54 36.62
N VAL A 85 26.28 43.93 37.55
CA VAL A 85 26.70 42.79 38.41
C VAL A 85 25.55 42.47 39.38
N ASP A 86 25.20 41.18 39.41
CA ASP A 86 24.67 40.31 40.47
C ASP A 86 23.71 40.84 41.55
N ARG A 87 22.59 40.12 41.68
CA ARG A 87 22.30 39.37 42.92
C ARG A 87 21.32 38.24 42.68
N ALA A 88 21.76 37.05 43.05
CA ALA A 88 21.04 35.80 43.04
C ALA A 88 19.93 35.76 44.10
N PHE A 89 18.77 35.23 43.73
CA PHE A 89 17.87 34.45 44.59
C PHE A 89 17.08 33.47 43.70
N SER A 90 17.06 32.19 44.06
CA SER A 90 16.24 31.13 43.47
C SER A 90 15.37 30.50 44.57
N PRO A 91 14.39 29.64 44.27
CA PRO A 91 13.34 29.67 43.23
C PRO A 91 11.93 29.51 43.91
N PRO A 92 10.82 29.33 43.15
CA PRO A 92 10.36 27.94 42.97
C PRO A 92 9.69 27.61 41.62
N ILE A 93 9.98 26.39 41.17
CA ILE A 93 9.07 25.37 40.62
C ILE A 93 8.23 25.73 39.38
N GLY A 94 8.55 25.00 38.30
CA GLY A 94 7.63 24.64 37.22
C GLY A 94 7.90 25.39 35.93
N ILE A 95 8.45 24.71 34.92
CA ILE A 95 8.06 24.79 33.52
C ILE A 95 8.87 23.75 32.72
N SER A 96 8.11 23.03 31.90
CA SER A 96 8.45 22.07 30.86
C SER A 96 9.84 22.20 30.22
N PHE A 97 10.59 21.10 30.23
CA PHE A 97 11.80 20.89 29.44
C PHE A 97 11.41 20.65 27.96
N PHE A 98 11.10 21.72 27.22
CA PHE A 98 11.03 21.65 25.76
C PHE A 98 12.45 21.63 25.18
N ILE A 99 13.02 20.43 25.01
CA ILE A 99 14.17 20.25 24.11
C ILE A 99 13.62 20.31 22.68
N GLN A 100 13.62 21.50 22.11
CA GLN A 100 13.52 21.68 20.67
C GLN A 100 14.84 21.24 20.05
N ARG A 101 14.98 19.93 19.82
CA ARG A 101 16.08 19.38 19.02
C ARG A 101 15.74 19.62 17.55
N SER A 102 16.21 20.75 17.05
CA SER A 102 16.22 21.08 15.63
C SER A 102 16.99 20.00 14.87
N PHE A 103 16.28 19.04 14.26
CA PHE A 103 16.89 18.07 13.34
C PHE A 103 17.13 18.74 11.99
N SER A 104 18.26 19.42 11.86
CA SER A 104 18.86 19.69 10.57
C SER A 104 19.92 18.63 10.27
N PHE A 105 19.91 18.11 9.04
CA PHE A 105 20.86 17.17 8.43
C PHE A 105 20.63 15.64 8.64
N ARG A 106 19.63 15.06 7.95
CA ARG A 106 19.42 13.59 7.82
C ARG A 106 19.72 12.99 6.43
N SER A 107 20.13 13.81 5.45
CA SER A 107 20.21 13.36 4.04
C SER A 107 21.28 12.30 3.77
N THR A 108 22.45 12.37 4.42
CA THR A 108 23.58 11.45 4.14
C THR A 108 23.47 10.10 4.85
N HIS A 109 22.81 10.03 6.01
CA HIS A 109 22.56 8.78 6.73
C HIS A 109 21.53 7.91 5.99
N SER A 110 20.46 8.51 5.48
CA SER A 110 19.39 7.80 4.77
C SER A 110 19.87 7.04 3.54
N LEU A 111 20.83 7.59 2.76
CA LEU A 111 21.34 6.94 1.56
C LEU A 111 22.23 5.74 1.88
N LYS A 112 23.07 5.84 2.92
CA LYS A 112 23.89 4.71 3.37
C LYS A 112 23.03 3.58 3.92
N ASP A 113 22.00 3.91 4.68
CA ASP A 113 21.06 2.92 5.21
C ASP A 113 20.28 2.21 4.09
N MET A 114 19.89 2.94 3.04
CA MET A 114 19.29 2.38 1.83
C MET A 114 20.24 1.45 1.07
N GLU A 115 21.49 1.86 0.80
CA GLU A 115 22.44 0.98 0.08
C GLU A 115 22.76 -0.28 0.90
N ASN A 116 22.87 -0.14 2.22
CA ASN A 116 23.07 -1.27 3.12
C ASN A 116 21.93 -2.29 3.02
N ILE A 117 20.67 -1.85 3.05
CA ILE A 117 19.54 -2.77 2.92
C ILE A 117 19.42 -3.35 1.51
N PHE A 118 19.75 -2.60 0.44
CA PHE A 118 19.83 -3.16 -0.92
C PHE A 118 20.85 -4.31 -1.00
N ARG A 119 22.02 -4.17 -0.38
CA ARG A 119 23.00 -5.25 -0.30
C ARG A 119 22.43 -6.48 0.42
N LEU A 120 21.66 -6.29 1.49
CA LEU A 120 20.99 -7.39 2.17
C LEU A 120 19.92 -8.05 1.29
N VAL A 121 19.18 -7.28 0.50
CA VAL A 121 18.23 -7.84 -0.49
C VAL A 121 18.96 -8.70 -1.51
N ARG A 122 20.09 -8.24 -2.05
CA ARG A 122 20.92 -9.04 -2.98
C ARG A 122 21.40 -10.34 -2.34
N ASN A 123 21.79 -10.30 -1.07
CA ASN A 123 22.30 -11.47 -0.34
C ASN A 123 21.27 -12.57 -0.11
N VAL A 124 19.98 -12.22 -0.03
CA VAL A 124 18.91 -13.21 0.21
C VAL A 124 18.39 -13.85 -1.07
N ILE A 125 18.67 -13.26 -2.24
CA ILE A 125 18.25 -13.82 -3.53
C ILE A 125 19.07 -15.08 -3.84
N PRO A 126 18.42 -16.22 -4.10
CA PRO A 126 19.12 -17.46 -4.39
C PRO A 126 19.84 -17.38 -5.75
N PRO A 127 21.06 -17.93 -5.86
CA PRO A 127 21.70 -18.06 -7.16
C PRO A 127 20.97 -19.11 -8.02
N LEU A 128 20.88 -18.85 -9.32
CA LEU A 128 20.44 -19.85 -10.29
C LEU A 128 21.53 -20.91 -10.45
N THR A 129 21.22 -22.16 -10.10
CA THR A 129 22.18 -23.26 -10.16
C THR A 129 21.55 -24.52 -10.72
N ALA A 130 22.34 -25.33 -11.46
CA ALA A 130 21.90 -26.61 -12.02
C ALA A 130 21.59 -27.69 -10.96
N LYS A 131 21.90 -27.44 -9.68
CA LYS A 131 21.68 -28.37 -8.57
C LYS A 131 20.25 -28.31 -8.02
N LYS A 132 19.50 -27.26 -8.34
CA LYS A 132 18.14 -27.08 -7.85
C LYS A 132 17.12 -27.72 -8.79
N HIS A 133 16.01 -28.13 -8.22
CA HIS A 133 14.87 -28.70 -8.92
C HIS A 133 13.63 -27.82 -8.76
N LYS A 134 12.69 -27.97 -9.70
CA LYS A 134 11.43 -27.20 -9.73
C LYS A 134 10.71 -27.22 -8.38
N GLY A 135 10.41 -26.04 -7.88
CA GLY A 135 9.68 -25.78 -6.64
C GLY A 135 10.58 -25.44 -5.45
N GLN A 136 11.91 -25.49 -5.59
CA GLN A 136 12.83 -25.15 -4.50
C GLN A 136 13.01 -23.63 -4.34
N ASP A 137 12.82 -22.85 -5.40
CA ASP A 137 13.01 -21.40 -5.38
C ASP A 137 11.69 -20.62 -5.26
N GLY A 138 10.58 -21.28 -4.96
CA GLY A 138 9.35 -20.60 -4.56
C GLY A 138 8.08 -21.29 -5.03
N ARG A 139 7.24 -21.66 -4.07
CA ARG A 139 5.86 -22.12 -4.31
C ARG A 139 4.92 -21.15 -3.61
N ILE A 140 4.36 -20.21 -4.36
CA ILE A 140 3.57 -19.11 -3.80
C ILE A 140 2.08 -19.41 -3.97
N GLY A 141 1.31 -19.27 -2.90
CA GLY A 141 -0.15 -19.39 -2.96
C GLY A 141 -0.83 -18.03 -2.85
N ILE A 142 -1.61 -17.65 -3.86
CA ILE A 142 -2.44 -16.44 -3.85
C ILE A 142 -3.87 -16.87 -3.47
N VAL A 143 -4.42 -16.28 -2.41
CA VAL A 143 -5.78 -16.52 -1.93
C VAL A 143 -6.60 -15.24 -2.16
N GLY A 144 -7.51 -15.30 -3.12
CA GLY A 144 -8.33 -14.17 -3.53
C GLY A 144 -8.99 -14.43 -4.88
N GLY A 145 -9.58 -13.42 -5.48
CA GLY A 145 -10.36 -13.55 -6.70
C GLY A 145 -11.80 -13.96 -6.43
N CYS A 146 -12.70 -13.00 -6.58
CA CYS A 146 -14.14 -13.18 -6.65
C CYS A 146 -14.65 -12.94 -8.08
N GLN A 147 -15.97 -13.00 -8.25
CA GLN A 147 -16.66 -12.84 -9.53
C GLN A 147 -16.24 -11.54 -10.25
N GLU A 148 -16.09 -10.44 -9.51
CA GLU A 148 -15.75 -9.12 -10.04
C GLU A 148 -14.25 -8.90 -10.19
N TYR A 149 -13.45 -9.39 -9.24
CA TYR A 149 -12.03 -9.03 -9.09
C TYR A 149 -11.09 -10.16 -9.52
N THR A 150 -11.13 -10.53 -10.78
CA THR A 150 -10.27 -11.59 -11.36
C THR A 150 -8.87 -11.11 -11.73
N GLY A 151 -8.69 -9.80 -11.97
CA GLY A 151 -7.40 -9.23 -12.37
C GLY A 151 -6.38 -9.16 -11.22
N ALA A 152 -6.81 -8.81 -10.02
CA ALA A 152 -5.94 -8.67 -8.85
C ALA A 152 -5.18 -9.96 -8.48
N PRO A 153 -5.83 -11.14 -8.30
CA PRO A 153 -5.10 -12.38 -8.02
C PRO A 153 -4.19 -12.80 -9.17
N TYR A 154 -4.56 -12.50 -10.43
CA TYR A 154 -3.69 -12.73 -11.58
C TYR A 154 -2.43 -11.87 -11.50
N PHE A 155 -2.55 -10.56 -11.26
CA PHE A 155 -1.40 -9.66 -11.16
C PHE A 155 -0.45 -10.07 -10.04
N ALA A 156 -0.96 -10.48 -8.89
CA ALA A 156 -0.11 -11.01 -7.81
C ALA A 156 0.61 -12.31 -8.24
N ALA A 157 -0.13 -13.26 -8.81
CA ALA A 157 0.41 -14.56 -9.20
C ALA A 157 1.46 -14.48 -10.32
N ILE A 158 1.19 -13.71 -11.38
CA ILE A 158 2.12 -13.57 -12.50
C ILE A 158 3.35 -12.75 -12.10
N SER A 159 3.20 -11.79 -11.17
CA SER A 159 4.33 -11.05 -10.64
C SER A 159 5.25 -11.96 -9.83
N ALA A 160 4.70 -12.86 -9.01
CA ALA A 160 5.49 -13.87 -8.31
C ALA A 160 6.32 -14.74 -9.28
N LEU A 161 5.70 -15.25 -10.35
CA LEU A 161 6.43 -16.01 -11.38
C LEU A 161 7.53 -15.18 -12.05
N LYS A 162 7.23 -13.92 -12.42
CA LYS A 162 8.21 -13.04 -13.09
C LYS A 162 9.35 -12.58 -12.19
N VAL A 163 9.15 -12.53 -10.87
CA VAL A 163 10.23 -12.30 -9.91
C VAL A 163 11.16 -13.51 -9.80
N GLY A 164 10.63 -14.71 -9.98
CA GLY A 164 11.43 -15.94 -9.97
C GLY A 164 10.83 -17.09 -9.16
N ALA A 165 9.55 -17.03 -8.76
CA ALA A 165 8.89 -18.21 -8.19
C ALA A 165 8.82 -19.34 -9.22
N ASP A 166 9.13 -20.56 -8.78
CA ASP A 166 9.02 -21.75 -9.62
C ASP A 166 7.56 -22.12 -9.93
N LEU A 167 6.66 -21.89 -8.97
CA LEU A 167 5.24 -22.21 -9.06
C LEU A 167 4.39 -21.15 -8.37
N SER A 168 3.28 -20.77 -9.02
CA SER A 168 2.27 -19.90 -8.44
C SER A 168 0.90 -20.58 -8.49
N HIS A 169 0.31 -20.74 -7.32
CA HIS A 169 -1.03 -21.30 -7.11
C HIS A 169 -2.01 -20.15 -6.85
N VAL A 170 -3.20 -20.20 -7.44
CA VAL A 170 -4.28 -19.24 -7.17
C VAL A 170 -5.48 -19.98 -6.63
N PHE A 171 -5.89 -19.71 -5.39
CA PHE A 171 -7.12 -20.18 -4.80
C PHE A 171 -8.15 -19.08 -4.93
N CYS A 172 -9.20 -19.31 -5.72
CA CYS A 172 -10.23 -18.33 -6.04
C CYS A 172 -11.64 -18.93 -5.98
N THR A 173 -12.66 -18.10 -6.18
CA THR A 173 -14.03 -18.60 -6.40
C THR A 173 -14.14 -19.31 -7.75
N LYS A 174 -15.17 -20.14 -7.91
CA LYS A 174 -15.41 -20.90 -9.14
C LYS A 174 -15.60 -19.99 -10.36
N ASP A 175 -16.32 -18.89 -10.19
CA ASP A 175 -16.63 -17.95 -11.27
C ASP A 175 -15.41 -17.14 -11.73
N ALA A 176 -14.46 -16.87 -10.81
CA ALA A 176 -13.21 -16.19 -11.15
C ALA A 176 -12.24 -17.08 -11.95
N ALA A 177 -12.32 -18.40 -11.77
CA ALA A 177 -11.28 -19.32 -12.22
C ALA A 177 -11.12 -19.38 -13.74
N ALA A 178 -12.21 -19.33 -14.50
CA ALA A 178 -12.16 -19.38 -15.96
C ALA A 178 -11.42 -18.16 -16.55
N ALA A 179 -11.69 -16.96 -16.01
CA ALA A 179 -11.01 -15.74 -16.41
C ALA A 179 -9.53 -15.77 -16.03
N ILE A 180 -9.18 -16.15 -14.80
CA ILE A 180 -7.78 -16.19 -14.35
C ILE A 180 -6.95 -17.19 -15.18
N LYS A 181 -7.51 -18.38 -15.46
CA LYS A 181 -6.86 -19.40 -16.31
C LYS A 181 -6.62 -18.91 -17.74
N SER A 182 -7.48 -18.05 -18.29
CA SER A 182 -7.32 -17.54 -19.65
C SER A 182 -6.25 -16.45 -19.76
N TYR A 183 -5.87 -15.81 -18.65
CA TYR A 183 -4.82 -14.79 -18.65
C TYR A 183 -3.40 -15.37 -18.76
N SER A 184 -3.17 -16.60 -18.28
CA SER A 184 -1.86 -17.26 -18.34
C SER A 184 -1.97 -18.78 -18.09
N PRO A 185 -1.47 -19.64 -18.99
CA PRO A 185 -1.42 -21.10 -18.78
C PRO A 185 -0.42 -21.56 -17.70
N GLU A 186 0.46 -20.69 -17.24
CA GLU A 186 1.50 -20.98 -16.24
C GLU A 186 0.94 -21.04 -14.81
N LEU A 187 -0.22 -20.42 -14.56
CA LEU A 187 -0.85 -20.36 -13.24
C LEU A 187 -1.60 -21.65 -12.90
N ILE A 188 -1.39 -22.17 -11.69
CA ILE A 188 -2.14 -23.32 -11.18
C ILE A 188 -3.36 -22.81 -10.40
N VAL A 189 -4.52 -22.79 -11.04
CA VAL A 189 -5.75 -22.17 -10.50
C VAL A 189 -6.71 -23.20 -9.88
N HIS A 190 -7.06 -22.99 -8.62
CA HIS A 190 -7.89 -23.83 -7.76
C HIS A 190 -9.23 -23.12 -7.43
N PRO A 191 -10.35 -23.48 -8.09
CA PRO A 191 -11.68 -22.91 -7.82
C PRO A 191 -12.30 -23.52 -6.56
N VAL A 192 -11.90 -23.04 -5.38
CA VAL A 192 -12.26 -23.67 -4.10
C VAL A 192 -12.68 -22.70 -3.00
N LEU A 193 -12.68 -21.37 -3.21
CA LEU A 193 -12.96 -20.43 -2.12
C LEU A 193 -14.44 -20.32 -1.73
N ASP A 194 -15.36 -20.64 -2.64
CA ASP A 194 -16.80 -20.51 -2.49
C ASP A 194 -17.52 -21.84 -2.17
N ILE A 195 -16.77 -22.92 -1.93
CA ILE A 195 -17.34 -24.20 -1.51
C ILE A 195 -17.35 -24.33 0.03
N PRO A 196 -18.31 -25.07 0.63
CA PRO A 196 -18.41 -25.20 2.09
C PRO A 196 -17.15 -25.74 2.80
N ASN A 197 -16.29 -26.47 2.08
CA ASN A 197 -15.07 -27.08 2.62
C ASN A 197 -13.79 -26.35 2.18
N ALA A 198 -13.89 -25.08 1.78
CA ALA A 198 -12.80 -24.30 1.19
C ALA A 198 -11.50 -24.34 2.00
N VAL A 199 -11.60 -24.11 3.31
CA VAL A 199 -10.45 -24.08 4.23
C VAL A 199 -9.66 -25.40 4.17
N ASN A 200 -10.36 -26.53 4.19
CA ASN A 200 -9.73 -27.85 4.15
C ASN A 200 -9.15 -28.18 2.76
N GLU A 201 -9.77 -27.71 1.67
CA GLU A 201 -9.19 -27.87 0.32
C GLU A 201 -7.91 -27.06 0.15
N VAL A 202 -7.87 -25.81 0.63
CA VAL A 202 -6.66 -24.98 0.63
C VAL A 202 -5.60 -25.58 1.55
N GLU A 203 -5.99 -26.10 2.72
CA GLU A 203 -5.06 -26.70 3.68
C GLU A 203 -4.25 -27.86 3.10
N LYS A 204 -4.83 -28.68 2.20
CA LYS A 204 -4.11 -29.78 1.53
C LYS A 204 -2.89 -29.28 0.76
N TRP A 205 -2.90 -28.03 0.31
CA TRP A 205 -1.81 -27.42 -0.44
C TRP A 205 -0.80 -26.68 0.45
N LEU A 206 -1.21 -26.18 1.61
CA LEU A 206 -0.35 -25.39 2.50
C LEU A 206 1.04 -26.03 2.75
N PRO A 207 1.18 -27.37 3.02
CA PRO A 207 2.49 -27.98 3.21
C PRO A 207 3.45 -27.89 2.01
N ARG A 208 2.92 -27.59 0.81
CA ARG A 208 3.69 -27.43 -0.42
C ARG A 208 4.02 -25.96 -0.69
N LEU A 209 3.37 -25.03 -0.02
CA LEU A 209 3.57 -23.60 -0.25
C LEU A 209 4.66 -23.06 0.68
N HIS A 210 5.47 -22.17 0.15
CA HIS A 210 6.49 -21.47 0.91
C HIS A 210 6.00 -20.15 1.48
N THR A 211 5.07 -19.50 0.79
CA THR A 211 4.44 -18.25 1.22
C THR A 211 3.01 -18.20 0.72
N VAL A 212 2.11 -17.60 1.51
CA VAL A 212 0.74 -17.29 1.12
C VAL A 212 0.57 -15.78 0.97
N VAL A 213 -0.10 -15.32 -0.08
CA VAL A 213 -0.55 -13.94 -0.25
C VAL A 213 -2.07 -13.96 -0.22
N LEU A 214 -2.69 -13.27 0.73
CA LEU A 214 -4.13 -13.29 0.92
C LEU A 214 -4.71 -11.89 0.78
N GLY A 215 -5.77 -11.78 -0.01
CA GLY A 215 -6.54 -10.55 -0.18
C GLY A 215 -6.69 -10.00 -1.59
N PRO A 216 -5.75 -10.18 -2.55
CA PRO A 216 -5.91 -9.67 -3.92
C PRO A 216 -7.22 -10.12 -4.57
N GLY A 217 -8.17 -9.19 -4.71
CA GLY A 217 -9.50 -9.45 -5.25
C GLY A 217 -10.36 -10.40 -4.43
N LEU A 218 -10.12 -10.54 -3.12
CA LEU A 218 -10.89 -11.44 -2.25
C LEU A 218 -12.39 -11.06 -2.18
N GLY A 219 -12.68 -9.75 -2.22
CA GLY A 219 -14.03 -9.24 -2.00
C GLY A 219 -14.40 -9.27 -0.52
N ARG A 220 -15.68 -9.00 -0.24
CA ARG A 220 -16.22 -8.88 1.14
C ARG A 220 -17.49 -9.70 1.34
N ASP A 221 -17.65 -10.75 0.56
CA ASP A 221 -18.67 -11.75 0.83
C ASP A 221 -18.37 -12.45 2.16
N GLU A 222 -19.38 -12.58 3.02
CA GLU A 222 -19.21 -13.08 4.39
C GLU A 222 -18.67 -14.52 4.43
N VAL A 223 -19.13 -15.38 3.51
CA VAL A 223 -18.69 -16.77 3.44
C VAL A 223 -17.23 -16.85 3.01
N ILE A 224 -16.85 -16.07 2.00
CA ILE A 224 -15.45 -15.98 1.55
C ILE A 224 -14.54 -15.43 2.65
N LEU A 225 -15.00 -14.43 3.40
CA LEU A 225 -14.23 -13.85 4.52
C LEU A 225 -14.04 -14.86 5.67
N GLU A 226 -15.05 -15.65 6.02
CA GLU A 226 -14.91 -16.69 7.05
C GLU A 226 -13.96 -17.80 6.57
N HIS A 227 -14.01 -18.18 5.29
CA HIS A 227 -13.03 -19.10 4.72
C HIS A 227 -11.62 -18.51 4.74
N ALA A 228 -11.45 -17.23 4.37
CA ALA A 228 -10.17 -16.55 4.42
C ALA A 228 -9.59 -16.50 5.83
N LYS A 229 -10.41 -16.23 6.85
CA LYS A 229 -10.02 -16.31 8.26
C LYS A 229 -9.52 -17.70 8.64
N GLY A 230 -10.25 -18.76 8.30
CA GLY A 230 -9.80 -20.13 8.55
C GLY A 230 -8.49 -20.47 7.83
N ILE A 231 -8.29 -19.97 6.61
CA ILE A 231 -7.03 -20.13 5.86
C ILE A 231 -5.87 -19.42 6.56
N ILE A 232 -6.07 -18.21 7.10
CA ILE A 232 -5.06 -17.49 7.89
C ILE A 232 -4.65 -18.32 9.11
N GLU A 233 -5.62 -18.84 9.85
CA GLU A 233 -5.38 -19.65 11.05
C GLU A 233 -4.59 -20.93 10.73
N ARG A 234 -4.97 -21.66 9.66
CA ARG A 234 -4.23 -22.87 9.23
C ARG A 234 -2.82 -22.55 8.70
N THR A 235 -2.65 -21.41 8.03
CA THR A 235 -1.34 -20.95 7.54
C THR A 235 -0.42 -20.61 8.71
N ARG A 236 -0.94 -19.86 9.69
CA ARG A 236 -0.25 -19.54 10.95
C ARG A 236 0.12 -20.80 11.73
N ALA A 237 -0.79 -21.76 11.87
CA ALA A 237 -0.54 -23.00 12.61
C ALA A 237 0.60 -23.84 12.00
N LYS A 238 0.88 -23.66 10.70
CA LYS A 238 1.98 -24.33 9.99
C LYS A 238 3.27 -23.51 9.93
N GLY A 239 3.29 -22.29 10.47
CA GLY A 239 4.46 -21.41 10.43
C GLY A 239 4.83 -20.94 9.02
N ILE A 240 3.88 -20.92 8.09
CA ILE A 240 4.11 -20.48 6.70
C ILE A 240 4.01 -18.95 6.63
N PRO A 241 5.02 -18.25 6.08
CA PRO A 241 4.95 -16.80 5.84
C PRO A 241 3.66 -16.39 5.11
N ILE A 242 3.03 -15.29 5.54
CA ILE A 242 1.77 -14.80 4.97
C ILE A 242 1.80 -13.30 4.73
N ILE A 243 1.48 -12.86 3.52
CA ILE A 243 1.27 -11.46 3.15
C ILE A 243 -0.23 -11.22 3.15
N ILE A 244 -0.67 -10.18 3.86
CA ILE A 244 -2.07 -9.75 3.87
C ILE A 244 -2.16 -8.40 3.16
N ASP A 245 -2.92 -8.36 2.07
CA ASP A 245 -3.13 -7.16 1.24
C ASP A 245 -4.63 -6.89 1.02
N ALA A 246 -4.97 -5.70 0.54
CA ALA A 246 -6.33 -5.33 0.11
C ALA A 246 -7.45 -5.75 1.11
N ASP A 247 -8.46 -6.50 0.67
CA ASP A 247 -9.58 -6.92 1.53
C ASP A 247 -9.17 -7.93 2.62
N GLY A 248 -7.99 -8.57 2.49
CA GLY A 248 -7.38 -9.28 3.61
C GLY A 248 -7.11 -8.34 4.79
N LEU A 249 -6.67 -7.10 4.54
CA LEU A 249 -6.47 -6.10 5.58
C LEU A 249 -7.79 -5.57 6.14
N TRP A 250 -8.85 -5.56 5.32
CA TRP A 250 -10.19 -5.28 5.81
C TRP A 250 -10.61 -6.33 6.85
N LEU A 251 -10.38 -7.63 6.56
CA LEU A 251 -10.64 -8.73 7.48
C LEU A 251 -9.81 -8.60 8.77
N ILE A 252 -8.51 -8.30 8.68
CA ILE A 252 -7.66 -8.07 9.87
C ILE A 252 -8.18 -6.91 10.71
N ALA A 253 -8.65 -5.82 10.10
CA ALA A 253 -9.19 -4.70 10.85
C ALA A 253 -10.46 -5.09 11.64
N GLN A 254 -11.28 -6.03 11.14
CA GLN A 254 -12.43 -6.54 11.89
C GLN A 254 -12.01 -7.52 13.00
N HIS A 255 -10.98 -8.34 12.74
CA HIS A 255 -10.52 -9.38 13.67
C HIS A 255 -8.99 -9.39 13.84
N PRO A 256 -8.39 -8.40 14.52
CA PRO A 256 -6.93 -8.30 14.62
C PRO A 256 -6.26 -9.53 15.27
N SER A 257 -6.97 -10.20 16.18
CA SER A 257 -6.49 -11.37 16.92
C SER A 257 -6.11 -12.57 16.07
N ILE A 258 -6.62 -12.67 14.83
CA ILE A 258 -6.35 -13.82 13.95
C ILE A 258 -4.87 -13.86 13.52
N ILE A 259 -4.24 -12.69 13.41
CA ILE A 259 -2.85 -12.54 12.98
C ILE A 259 -1.92 -12.02 14.11
N GLN A 260 -2.49 -11.45 15.18
CA GLN A 260 -1.71 -10.88 16.27
C GLN A 260 -0.70 -11.87 16.86
N GLY A 261 0.55 -11.42 17.00
CA GLY A 261 1.68 -12.20 17.51
C GLY A 261 2.31 -13.15 16.49
N TYR A 262 1.77 -13.26 15.27
CA TYR A 262 2.37 -14.09 14.22
C TYR A 262 3.41 -13.30 13.42
N GLN A 263 4.67 -13.35 13.84
CA GLN A 263 5.78 -12.64 13.19
C GLN A 263 6.10 -13.13 11.77
N GLY A 264 5.51 -14.25 11.33
CA GLY A 264 5.50 -14.70 9.93
C GLY A 264 4.56 -13.90 9.02
N ALA A 265 3.80 -12.94 9.56
CA ALA A 265 2.87 -12.11 8.80
C ALA A 265 3.47 -10.76 8.38
N ILE A 266 3.10 -10.35 7.16
CA ILE A 266 3.43 -9.04 6.59
C ILE A 266 2.14 -8.37 6.13
N LEU A 267 1.87 -7.16 6.61
CA LEU A 267 0.69 -6.38 6.23
C LEU A 267 1.10 -5.29 5.26
N THR A 268 0.37 -5.11 4.15
CA THR A 268 0.72 -4.13 3.11
C THR A 268 -0.32 -3.02 2.93
N PRO A 269 -0.76 -2.30 3.99
CA PRO A 269 -1.82 -1.30 3.86
C PRO A 269 -1.43 -0.08 3.03
N ASN A 270 -2.34 0.39 2.18
CA ASN A 270 -2.32 1.77 1.69
C ASN A 270 -2.73 2.75 2.81
N LEU A 271 -2.69 4.06 2.53
CA LEU A 271 -3.01 5.08 3.53
C LEU A 271 -4.37 4.87 4.21
N MET A 272 -5.43 4.56 3.45
CA MET A 272 -6.79 4.37 4.00
C MET A 272 -6.91 3.06 4.77
N GLU A 273 -6.31 1.99 4.26
CA GLU A 273 -6.26 0.69 4.93
C GLU A 273 -5.47 0.79 6.23
N PHE A 274 -4.39 1.58 6.24
CA PHE A 274 -3.54 1.80 7.41
C PHE A 274 -4.30 2.54 8.49
N SER A 275 -5.00 3.65 8.17
CA SER A 275 -5.79 4.38 9.15
C SER A 275 -6.88 3.51 9.78
N ARG A 276 -7.62 2.74 8.95
CA ARG A 276 -8.64 1.82 9.45
C ARG A 276 -8.06 0.74 10.36
N LEU A 277 -6.92 0.16 9.99
CA LEU A 277 -6.26 -0.87 10.80
C LEU A 277 -5.70 -0.28 12.10
N TYR A 278 -5.11 0.91 12.04
CA TYR A 278 -4.57 1.62 13.19
C TYR A 278 -5.66 1.92 14.22
N GLU A 279 -6.78 2.51 13.80
CA GLU A 279 -7.93 2.80 14.65
C GLU A 279 -8.56 1.53 15.24
N ALA A 280 -8.64 0.46 14.46
CA ALA A 280 -9.19 -0.81 14.94
C ALA A 280 -8.32 -1.45 16.05
N VAL A 281 -6.99 -1.35 15.95
CA VAL A 281 -6.05 -1.98 16.86
C VAL A 281 -5.74 -1.11 18.08
N LEU A 282 -5.44 0.17 17.86
CA LEU A 282 -4.96 1.09 18.90
C LEU A 282 -6.10 1.89 19.54
N ARG A 283 -7.30 1.91 18.93
CA ARG A 283 -8.45 2.72 19.38
C ARG A 283 -8.20 4.23 19.37
N ASP A 284 -7.22 4.67 18.59
CA ASP A 284 -6.84 6.06 18.39
C ASP A 284 -6.72 6.38 16.89
N PRO A 285 -6.96 7.63 16.45
CA PRO A 285 -6.72 8.04 15.08
C PRO A 285 -5.22 8.07 14.74
N VAL A 286 -4.89 7.96 13.46
CA VAL A 286 -3.51 8.15 12.97
C VAL A 286 -3.09 9.60 13.12
N ASP A 287 -1.92 9.82 13.71
CA ASP A 287 -1.25 11.12 13.72
C ASP A 287 -0.66 11.39 12.33
N SER A 288 -1.15 12.44 11.67
CA SER A 288 -0.68 12.85 10.34
C SER A 288 0.74 13.41 10.35
N ASP A 289 1.22 13.90 11.49
CA ASP A 289 2.54 14.51 11.62
C ASP A 289 3.61 13.46 12.02
N ASP A 290 3.19 12.32 12.58
CA ASP A 290 4.08 11.23 13.04
C ASP A 290 3.76 9.88 12.37
N HIS A 291 3.83 9.82 11.04
CA HIS A 291 3.67 8.55 10.31
C HIS A 291 4.70 7.47 10.72
N HIS A 292 5.93 7.89 11.05
CA HIS A 292 7.00 6.99 11.45
C HIS A 292 6.70 6.33 12.81
N GLY A 293 6.26 7.08 13.81
CA GLY A 293 5.84 6.52 15.08
C GLY A 293 4.53 5.73 14.96
N CYS A 294 3.61 6.12 14.08
CA CYS A 294 2.38 5.37 13.85
C CYS A 294 2.65 3.95 13.34
N VAL A 295 3.48 3.77 12.31
CA VAL A 295 3.79 2.43 11.78
C VAL A 295 4.49 1.55 12.81
N LEU A 296 5.39 2.14 13.62
CA LEU A 296 6.09 1.46 14.71
C LEU A 296 5.11 0.98 15.79
N ARG A 297 4.22 1.86 16.28
CA ARG A 297 3.22 1.54 17.30
C ARG A 297 2.24 0.47 16.84
N LEU A 298 1.77 0.57 15.59
CA LEU A 298 0.86 -0.44 15.03
C LEU A 298 1.51 -1.81 14.96
N SER A 299 2.77 -1.87 14.51
CA SER A 299 3.51 -3.13 14.45
C SER A 299 3.69 -3.73 15.86
N GLN A 300 4.08 -2.93 16.84
CA GLN A 300 4.22 -3.36 18.24
C GLN A 300 2.90 -3.87 18.82
N ALA A 301 1.80 -3.14 18.62
CA ALA A 301 0.47 -3.52 19.12
C ALA A 301 -0.02 -4.85 18.51
N LEU A 302 0.36 -5.12 17.25
CA LEU A 302 0.06 -6.38 16.58
C LEU A 302 1.03 -7.51 16.96
N GLY A 303 2.04 -7.28 17.80
CA GLY A 303 3.00 -8.31 18.24
C GLY A 303 4.29 -8.36 17.40
N ASN A 304 4.78 -7.20 16.96
CA ASN A 304 5.98 -7.02 16.13
C ASN A 304 5.85 -7.67 14.74
N LEU A 305 4.68 -7.50 14.11
CA LEU A 305 4.43 -7.91 12.73
C LEU A 305 5.10 -6.96 11.76
N THR A 306 5.51 -7.44 10.59
CA THR A 306 6.05 -6.54 9.56
C THR A 306 4.89 -5.77 8.91
N ILE A 307 5.00 -4.44 8.85
CA ILE A 307 4.01 -3.55 8.24
C ILE A 307 4.69 -2.73 7.16
N VAL A 308 4.10 -2.73 5.97
CA VAL A 308 4.46 -1.90 4.82
C VAL A 308 3.34 -0.88 4.61
N GLN A 309 3.50 0.31 5.16
CA GLN A 309 2.59 1.42 4.90
C GLN A 309 2.95 2.03 3.54
N LYS A 310 2.14 1.72 2.52
CA LYS A 310 2.32 2.18 1.14
C LYS A 310 1.99 3.68 1.04
N GLY A 311 2.86 4.46 0.40
CA GLY A 311 2.70 5.91 0.30
C GLY A 311 3.54 6.56 -0.79
N GLU A 312 3.73 7.87 -0.71
CA GLU A 312 4.72 8.57 -1.57
C GLU A 312 6.12 8.02 -1.33
N ARG A 313 6.42 7.75 -0.06
CA ARG A 313 7.52 6.90 0.42
C ARG A 313 6.89 5.76 1.21
N ASP A 314 7.37 4.55 1.03
CA ASP A 314 6.83 3.41 1.77
C ASP A 314 7.56 3.30 3.12
N LEU A 315 6.79 3.25 4.22
CA LEU A 315 7.33 3.06 5.56
C LEU A 315 7.21 1.60 5.94
N ILE A 316 8.33 0.98 6.34
CA ILE A 316 8.42 -0.46 6.57
C ILE A 316 8.92 -0.70 7.99
N SER A 317 8.13 -1.33 8.86
CA SER A 317 8.49 -1.56 10.25
C SER A 317 8.17 -2.95 10.74
N ASP A 318 9.00 -3.48 11.63
CA ASP A 318 8.78 -4.71 12.40
C ASP A 318 8.54 -4.41 13.90
N GLY A 319 8.30 -3.15 14.25
CA GLY A 319 8.05 -2.73 15.63
C GLY A 319 9.33 -2.41 16.41
N GLN A 320 10.50 -2.64 15.81
CA GLN A 320 11.79 -2.22 16.38
C GLN A 320 12.43 -1.09 15.56
N LYS A 321 12.35 -1.20 14.23
CA LYS A 321 12.95 -0.23 13.30
C LYS A 321 11.93 0.20 12.27
N VAL A 322 12.17 1.35 11.66
CA VAL A 322 11.41 1.81 10.48
C VAL A 322 12.40 2.10 9.37
N PHE A 323 12.21 1.45 8.23
CA PHE A 323 12.89 1.77 6.99
C PHE A 323 11.98 2.62 6.11
N VAL A 324 12.59 3.52 5.35
CA VAL A 324 11.88 4.35 4.38
C VAL A 324 12.35 3.94 2.98
N CYS A 325 11.46 3.34 2.19
CA CYS A 325 11.73 3.12 0.77
C CYS A 325 11.33 4.37 -0.01
N SER A 326 12.34 5.17 -0.36
CA SER A 326 12.20 6.35 -1.22
C SER A 326 12.68 6.10 -2.64
N HIS A 327 12.69 4.83 -3.09
CA HIS A 327 13.03 4.50 -4.47
C HIS A 327 12.10 5.23 -5.44
N GLU A 328 12.65 5.77 -6.52
CA GLU A 328 11.88 6.60 -7.43
C GLU A 328 10.82 5.76 -8.17
N GLY A 329 9.57 6.22 -8.11
CA GLY A 329 8.45 5.69 -8.88
C GLY A 329 8.03 6.67 -9.97
N SER A 330 6.74 6.69 -10.29
CA SER A 330 6.10 7.69 -11.13
C SER A 330 4.81 8.18 -10.46
N ASN A 331 4.30 9.31 -10.93
CA ASN A 331 3.01 9.85 -10.47
C ASN A 331 1.80 9.06 -11.01
N ARG A 332 2.01 8.05 -11.88
CA ARG A 332 0.94 7.28 -12.50
C ARG A 332 0.56 6.07 -11.63
N ARG A 333 -0.69 6.08 -11.16
CA ARG A 333 -1.29 5.04 -10.31
C ARG A 333 -2.15 4.05 -11.11
N CYS A 334 -1.64 2.86 -11.37
CA CYS A 334 -2.42 1.76 -11.97
C CYS A 334 -3.10 0.95 -10.86
N GLY A 335 -4.33 0.48 -11.11
CA GLY A 335 -5.13 -0.21 -10.10
C GLY A 335 -4.46 -1.48 -9.51
N GLY A 336 -3.62 -2.18 -10.28
CA GLY A 336 -2.98 -3.43 -9.84
C GLY A 336 -1.54 -3.29 -9.33
N GLN A 337 -1.10 -2.08 -8.96
CA GLN A 337 0.25 -1.87 -8.42
C GLN A 337 0.48 -2.59 -7.08
N GLY A 338 -0.54 -2.60 -6.21
CA GLY A 338 -0.50 -3.32 -4.93
C GLY A 338 -0.36 -4.83 -5.12
N ASP A 339 -1.05 -5.39 -6.11
CA ASP A 339 -0.98 -6.81 -6.43
C ASP A 339 0.43 -7.21 -6.89
N LEU A 340 1.09 -6.36 -7.69
CA LEU A 340 2.48 -6.58 -8.11
C LEU A 340 3.44 -6.58 -6.92
N LEU A 341 3.24 -5.67 -5.96
CA LEU A 341 3.99 -5.63 -4.70
C LEU A 341 3.77 -6.90 -3.87
N SER A 342 2.52 -7.28 -3.61
CA SER A 342 2.20 -8.43 -2.75
C SER A 342 2.67 -9.75 -3.35
N GLY A 343 2.53 -9.93 -4.67
CA GLY A 343 3.09 -11.06 -5.40
C GLY A 343 4.62 -11.14 -5.33
N SER A 344 5.32 -10.03 -5.58
CA SER A 344 6.78 -9.94 -5.50
C SER A 344 7.28 -10.19 -4.07
N LEU A 345 6.58 -9.63 -3.09
CA LEU A 345 6.87 -9.81 -1.67
C LEU A 345 6.71 -11.26 -1.23
N GLY A 346 5.74 -11.99 -1.78
CA GLY A 346 5.57 -13.43 -1.53
C GLY A 346 6.85 -14.23 -1.80
N VAL A 347 7.51 -13.93 -2.92
CA VAL A 347 8.75 -14.59 -3.35
C VAL A 347 9.93 -14.16 -2.49
N LEU A 348 10.14 -12.85 -2.36
CA LEU A 348 11.26 -12.31 -1.59
C LEU A 348 11.18 -12.71 -0.11
N SER A 349 9.98 -12.85 0.45
CA SER A 349 9.78 -13.32 1.83
C SER A 349 10.24 -14.75 2.00
N HIS A 350 9.96 -15.64 1.04
CA HIS A 350 10.45 -17.01 1.07
C HIS A 350 11.98 -17.04 1.01
N TRP A 351 12.58 -16.31 0.07
CA TRP A 351 14.03 -16.27 -0.10
C TRP A 351 14.74 -15.69 1.13
N ALA A 352 14.26 -14.58 1.68
CA ALA A 352 14.80 -13.99 2.89
C ALA A 352 14.65 -14.89 4.11
N PHE A 353 13.49 -15.55 4.26
CA PHE A 353 13.26 -16.51 5.34
C PHE A 353 14.23 -17.69 5.26
N LEU A 354 14.47 -18.24 4.07
CA LEU A 354 15.40 -19.35 3.84
C LEU A 354 16.86 -18.93 4.06
N ALA A 355 17.24 -17.72 3.65
CA ALA A 355 18.60 -17.21 3.75
C ALA A 355 19.06 -17.00 5.20
N GLY A 356 18.13 -16.75 6.12
CA GLY A 356 18.39 -16.66 7.55
C GLY A 356 19.15 -15.39 7.99
N SER A 357 19.45 -15.33 9.29
CA SER A 357 20.00 -14.13 9.94
C SER A 357 21.40 -13.73 9.46
N GLU A 358 22.20 -14.69 9.00
CA GLU A 358 23.56 -14.42 8.48
C GLU A 358 23.51 -13.54 7.23
N LYS A 359 22.58 -13.83 6.32
CA LYS A 359 22.43 -13.08 5.06
C LYS A 359 21.71 -11.75 5.26
N THR A 360 20.95 -11.60 6.34
CA THR A 360 20.24 -10.36 6.70
C THR A 360 20.97 -9.51 7.74
N ASN A 361 22.18 -9.91 8.16
CA ASN A 361 22.96 -9.23 9.21
C ASN A 361 22.15 -9.02 10.52
N GLY A 362 21.39 -10.05 10.91
CA GLY A 362 20.55 -10.04 12.10
C GLY A 362 19.26 -9.21 11.98
N LEU A 363 18.97 -8.60 10.83
CA LEU A 363 17.67 -7.97 10.60
C LEU A 363 16.58 -9.02 10.38
N ASN A 364 15.34 -8.66 10.72
CA ASN A 364 14.17 -9.43 10.36
C ASN A 364 14.14 -9.67 8.83
N PRO A 365 14.12 -10.93 8.35
CA PRO A 365 14.14 -11.23 6.92
C PRO A 365 12.96 -10.60 6.17
N PHE A 366 11.80 -10.44 6.82
CA PHE A 366 10.62 -9.84 6.19
C PHE A 366 10.76 -8.33 5.98
N LEU A 367 11.56 -7.62 6.79
CA LEU A 367 11.91 -6.23 6.52
C LEU A 367 12.74 -6.10 5.25
N VAL A 368 13.73 -6.98 5.09
CA VAL A 368 14.60 -7.02 3.90
C VAL A 368 13.76 -7.34 2.65
N ALA A 369 12.92 -8.37 2.74
CA ALA A 369 12.01 -8.76 1.66
C ALA A 369 11.04 -7.62 1.28
N ALA A 370 10.42 -6.97 2.27
CA ALA A 370 9.50 -5.84 2.07
C ALA A 370 10.20 -4.67 1.38
N PHE A 371 11.40 -4.30 1.81
CA PHE A 371 12.17 -3.24 1.16
C PHE A 371 12.45 -3.58 -0.29
N GLY A 372 12.94 -4.79 -0.57
CA GLY A 372 13.21 -5.26 -1.94
C GLY A 372 11.96 -5.21 -2.82
N ALA A 373 10.81 -5.68 -2.32
CA ALA A 373 9.55 -5.71 -3.07
C ALA A 373 9.02 -4.29 -3.37
N CYS A 374 9.11 -3.37 -2.41
CA CYS A 374 8.77 -1.96 -2.60
C CYS A 374 9.66 -1.31 -3.66
N SER A 375 10.98 -1.48 -3.56
CA SER A 375 11.93 -0.94 -4.52
C SER A 375 11.69 -1.49 -5.93
N LEU A 376 11.44 -2.79 -6.05
CA LEU A 376 11.13 -3.44 -7.32
C LEU A 376 9.85 -2.87 -7.95
N THR A 377 8.77 -2.79 -7.17
CA THR A 377 7.48 -2.27 -7.66
C THR A 377 7.60 -0.83 -8.16
N ARG A 378 8.34 0.00 -7.42
CA ARG A 378 8.63 1.40 -7.79
C ARG A 378 9.48 1.49 -9.05
N GLN A 379 10.51 0.66 -9.17
CA GLN A 379 11.35 0.60 -10.38
C GLN A 379 10.53 0.16 -11.61
N CYS A 380 9.65 -0.85 -11.48
CA CYS A 380 8.74 -1.27 -12.55
C CYS A 380 7.82 -0.12 -12.96
N ASN A 381 7.28 0.61 -11.99
CA ASN A 381 6.39 1.74 -12.23
C ASN A 381 7.11 2.88 -12.97
N ASN A 382 8.31 3.25 -12.53
CA ASN A 382 9.12 4.28 -13.16
C ASN A 382 9.47 3.92 -14.63
N GLN A 383 9.94 2.69 -14.87
CA GLN A 383 10.32 2.24 -16.21
C GLN A 383 9.12 2.16 -17.16
N ALA A 384 8.00 1.59 -16.71
CA ALA A 384 6.80 1.51 -17.52
C ALA A 384 6.25 2.92 -17.82
N PHE A 385 6.32 3.84 -16.86
CA PHE A 385 5.86 5.21 -17.08
C PHE A 385 6.74 5.96 -18.08
N GLN A 386 8.05 5.74 -18.08
CA GLN A 386 8.94 6.33 -19.09
C GLN A 386 8.58 5.87 -20.52
N LYS A 387 8.08 4.63 -20.68
CA LYS A 387 7.70 4.07 -21.98
C LYS A 387 6.29 4.48 -22.42
N TYR A 388 5.32 4.48 -21.51
CA TYR A 388 3.90 4.59 -21.85
C TYR A 388 3.24 5.87 -21.31
N GLY A 389 3.91 6.61 -20.42
CA GLY A 389 3.40 7.85 -19.84
C GLY A 389 2.00 7.69 -19.25
N ARG A 390 1.06 8.53 -19.70
CA ARG A 390 -0.32 8.55 -19.20
C ARG A 390 -1.07 7.23 -19.44
N SER A 391 -0.81 6.55 -20.56
CA SER A 391 -1.55 5.33 -20.95
C SER A 391 -1.05 4.06 -20.26
N MET A 392 0.02 4.14 -19.47
CA MET A 392 0.56 3.01 -18.72
C MET A 392 -0.54 2.28 -17.91
N THR A 393 -0.49 0.95 -17.94
CA THR A 393 -1.37 0.02 -17.24
C THR A 393 -0.55 -0.90 -16.31
N THR A 394 -1.23 -1.75 -15.54
CA THR A 394 -0.54 -2.76 -14.70
C THR A 394 0.21 -3.79 -15.54
N LYS A 395 -0.33 -4.18 -16.71
CA LYS A 395 0.33 -5.15 -17.60
C LYS A 395 1.68 -4.63 -18.09
N ASP A 396 1.77 -3.34 -18.38
CA ASP A 396 3.02 -2.69 -18.76
C ASP A 396 4.04 -2.69 -17.61
N MET A 397 3.60 -2.58 -16.36
CA MET A 397 4.51 -2.75 -15.22
C MET A 397 5.01 -4.18 -15.07
N ILE A 398 4.15 -5.16 -15.34
CA ILE A 398 4.48 -6.60 -15.29
C ILE A 398 5.57 -6.94 -16.32
N THR A 399 5.58 -6.30 -17.49
CA THR A 399 6.63 -6.51 -18.49
C THR A 399 7.99 -5.95 -18.05
N GLU A 400 8.02 -4.99 -17.12
CA GLU A 400 9.26 -4.42 -16.58
C GLU A 400 9.84 -5.19 -15.39
N ILE A 401 9.18 -6.22 -14.86
CA ILE A 401 9.66 -6.92 -13.65
C ILE A 401 11.07 -7.49 -13.86
N GLY A 402 11.33 -8.21 -14.95
CA GLY A 402 12.64 -8.81 -15.18
C GLY A 402 13.75 -7.77 -15.35
N THR A 403 13.50 -6.70 -16.12
CA THR A 403 14.49 -5.63 -16.33
C THR A 403 14.74 -4.84 -15.04
N ALA A 404 13.69 -4.57 -14.25
CA ALA A 404 13.80 -3.94 -12.95
C ALA A 404 14.58 -4.81 -11.95
N PHE A 405 14.28 -6.10 -11.89
CA PHE A 405 14.92 -7.05 -11.00
C PHE A 405 16.42 -7.12 -11.28
N ASN A 406 16.80 -7.30 -12.53
CA ASN A 406 18.22 -7.35 -12.92
C ASN A 406 18.94 -6.05 -12.56
N LYS A 407 18.32 -4.90 -12.85
CA LYS A 407 18.88 -3.58 -12.54
C LYS A 407 19.11 -3.36 -11.05
N LEU A 408 18.19 -3.79 -10.19
CA LEU A 408 18.30 -3.56 -8.75
C LEU A 408 19.20 -4.58 -8.05
N PHE A 409 19.11 -5.85 -8.47
CA PHE A 409 19.59 -6.96 -7.67
C PHE A 409 20.69 -7.82 -8.30
N GLU A 410 20.79 -7.86 -9.62
CA GLU A 410 21.79 -8.71 -10.31
C GLU A 410 22.94 -7.91 -10.96
N HIS A 411 22.73 -6.63 -11.26
CA HIS A 411 23.80 -5.77 -11.73
C HIS A 411 24.70 -5.33 -10.56
N GLU A 412 25.83 -6.02 -10.40
CA GLU A 412 26.99 -5.40 -9.76
C GLU A 412 27.55 -4.31 -10.69
N VAL A 413 27.64 -3.10 -10.15
CA VAL A 413 28.61 -2.10 -10.59
C VAL A 413 29.94 -2.84 -10.66
N LYS A 414 30.49 -3.02 -11.87
CA LYS A 414 31.89 -3.39 -12.03
C LYS A 414 32.67 -2.37 -11.21
N ALA A 415 33.17 -2.77 -10.04
CA ALA A 415 34.21 -2.04 -9.37
C ALA A 415 35.38 -2.02 -10.37
N THR A 416 35.56 -0.88 -11.05
CA THR A 416 36.82 -0.55 -11.68
C THR A 416 37.86 -0.57 -10.57
N ASN A 417 38.63 -1.66 -10.54
CA ASN A 417 39.86 -1.80 -9.76
C ASN A 417 40.84 -0.68 -10.12
#